data_AF-A0A7C0UDR6-F1
#
_entry.id   AF-A0A7C0UDR6-F1
#
_cell.length_a   1.000
_cell.length_b   1.000
_cell.length_c   1.000
_cell.angle_alpha   90.00
_cell.angle_beta   90.00
_cell.angle_gamma   90.00
#
_symmetry.space_group_name_H-M   'P 1'
#
loop_
_entity.id
_entity.type
_entity.pdbx_description
1 polymer ?
#
loop_
_entity_poly.entity_id
_entity_poly.type
_entity_poly.pdbx_seq_one_letter_code
_entity_poly.pdbx_strand_id
1 'polypeptide(L)' 'AGYLIATIAIPVSFGSLALAFVFFRAFDILKPYPICQLERGVKGGLGIVLDDLVAGALALVVVRGILLVLR' A
#
# COMPACT_ATOMS: atom_id res chain seq x y z
N ALA A 1 -2.01 1.80 -9.57
CA ALA A 1 -1.24 3.03 -9.25
C ALA A 1 -0.59 2.94 -7.87
N GLY A 2 -1.23 2.27 -6.90
CA GLY A 2 -0.73 2.13 -5.53
C GLY A 2 0.61 1.42 -5.35
N TYR A 3 0.90 0.39 -6.15
CA TYR A 3 2.14 -0.38 -6.03
C TYR A 3 3.42 0.46 -6.28
N LEU A 4 3.34 1.49 -7.12
CA LEU A 4 4.45 2.43 -7.30
C LEU A 4 4.74 3.20 -6.02
N ILE A 5 3.70 3.58 -5.27
CA ILE A 5 3.84 4.19 -3.94
C ILE A 5 4.45 3.19 -2.96
N ALA A 6 3.96 1.95 -2.97
CA ALA A 6 4.47 0.89 -2.10
C ALA A 6 5.98 0.66 -2.24
N THR A 7 6.58 1.00 -3.39
CA THR A 7 7.98 0.71 -3.73
C THR A 7 8.89 1.94 -3.78
N ILE A 8 8.35 3.16 -3.70
CA ILE A 8 9.08 4.40 -4.01
C ILE A 8 10.29 4.66 -3.10
N ALA A 9 10.21 4.27 -1.83
CA ALA A 9 11.26 4.50 -0.83
C ALA A 9 11.82 3.17 -0.29
N ILE A 10 11.77 2.10 -1.10
CA ILE A 10 12.25 0.77 -0.73
C ILE A 10 13.46 0.42 -1.61
N PRO A 11 14.55 -0.16 -1.06
CA PRO A 11 15.65 -0.64 -1.89
C PRO A 11 15.14 -1.64 -2.93
N VAL A 12 15.55 -1.48 -4.19
CA VAL A 12 15.07 -2.31 -5.29
C VAL A 12 15.82 -3.65 -5.25
N SER A 13 15.21 -4.64 -4.60
CA SER A 13 15.70 -6.01 -4.55
C SER A 13 14.52 -6.96 -4.77
N PHE A 14 14.79 -8.16 -5.28
CA PHE A 14 13.72 -9.13 -5.54
C PHE A 14 12.89 -9.42 -4.27
N GLY A 15 13.55 -9.58 -3.11
CA GLY A 15 12.88 -9.85 -1.84
C GLY A 15 12.02 -8.68 -1.35
N SER A 16 12.53 -7.45 -1.41
CA SER A 16 11.78 -6.26 -0.97
C SER A 16 10.61 -5.92 -1.90
N LEU A 17 10.74 -6.14 -3.21
CA LEU A 17 9.65 -5.99 -4.17
C LEU A 17 8.55 -7.05 -3.93
N ALA A 18 8.93 -8.31 -3.74
CA ALA A 18 7.97 -9.37 -3.41
C ALA A 18 7.24 -9.07 -2.09
N LEU A 19 7.96 -8.59 -1.07
CA LEU A 19 7.39 -8.21 0.22
C LEU A 19 6.41 -7.03 0.06
N ALA A 20 6.81 -5.97 -0.67
CA ALA A 20 5.95 -4.83 -0.99
C ALA A 20 4.70 -5.25 -1.76
N PHE A 21 4.81 -6.20 -2.68
CA PHE A 21 3.68 -6.72 -3.45
C PHE A 21 2.68 -7.47 -2.56
N VAL A 22 3.16 -8.34 -1.68
CA VAL A 22 2.31 -9.12 -0.77
C VAL A 22 1.56 -8.19 0.19
N PHE A 23 2.25 -7.22 0.81
CA PHE A 23 1.61 -6.25 1.70
C PHE A 23 0.65 -5.34 0.95
N PHE A 24 1.01 -4.85 -0.24
CA PHE A 24 0.14 -4.05 -1.08
C PHE A 24 -1.16 -4.80 -1.41
N ARG A 25 -1.07 -6.07 -1.84
CA ARG A 25 -2.24 -6.91 -2.09
C ARG A 25 -3.07 -7.18 -0.85
N ALA A 26 -2.42 -7.39 0.30
CA ALA A 26 -3.13 -7.57 1.56
C ALA A 26 -3.96 -6.32 1.90
N PHE A 27 -3.40 -5.12 1.77
CA PHE A 27 -4.10 -3.87 2.07
C PHE A 27 -5.20 -3.54 1.05
N ASP A 28 -4.96 -3.80 -0.24
CA ASP A 28 -5.92 -3.65 -1.33
C ASP A 28 -7.15 -4.58 -1.18
N ILE A 29 -6.94 -5.82 -0.70
CA ILE A 29 -8.02 -6.81 -0.50
C ILE A 29 -8.73 -6.61 0.84
N LEU A 30 -7.98 -6.42 1.94
CA LEU A 30 -8.55 -6.37 3.29
C LEU A 30 -9.26 -5.05 3.59
N LYS A 31 -8.91 -3.97 2.86
CA LYS A 31 -9.42 -2.60 3.08
C LYS A 31 -9.64 -2.28 4.56
N PRO A 32 -8.60 -2.39 5.42
CA PRO A 32 -8.78 -2.20 6.85
C PRO A 32 -9.37 -0.81 7.14
N TYR A 33 -10.25 -0.76 8.13
CA TYR A 33 -10.79 0.50 8.65
C TYR A 33 -9.61 1.41 9.05
N PRO A 34 -9.50 2.68 8.58
CA PRO A 34 -10.55 3.62 8.17
C PRO A 34 -10.67 3.89 6.66
N ILE A 35 -10.00 3.12 5.80
CA ILE A 35 -9.94 3.39 4.34
C ILE A 35 -11.35 3.30 3.71
N CYS A 36 -12.17 2.34 4.19
CA CYS A 36 -13.58 2.19 3.83
C CYS A 36 -14.44 3.44 4.13
N GLN A 37 -14.06 4.32 5.06
CA GLN A 37 -14.79 5.55 5.38
C GLN A 37 -14.48 6.68 4.38
N LEU A 38 -13.27 6.70 3.83
CA LEU A 38 -12.90 7.62 2.74
C LEU A 38 -13.64 7.27 1.44
N GLU A 39 -13.75 5.97 1.11
CA GLU A 39 -14.54 5.49 -0.04
C GLU A 39 -16.01 5.94 0.03
N ARG A 40 -16.60 6.01 1.23
CA ARG A 40 -18.00 6.46 1.40
C ARG A 40 -18.22 7.95 1.09
N GLY A 41 -17.18 8.77 1.25
CA GLY A 41 -17.24 10.21 0.97
C GLY A 41 -17.05 10.54 -0.51
N VAL A 42 -16.31 9.71 -1.26
CA VAL A 42 -15.96 9.95 -2.67
C VAL A 42 -16.59 8.86 -3.55
N LYS A 43 -17.80 9.11 -4.05
CA LYS A 43 -18.49 8.17 -4.95
C LYS A 43 -17.90 8.23 -6.37
N GLY A 44 -17.57 7.06 -6.94
CA GLY A 44 -17.16 6.89 -8.33
C GLY A 44 -15.72 6.42 -8.52
N GLY A 45 -15.20 6.50 -9.75
CA GLY A 45 -13.86 5.99 -10.12
C GLY A 45 -12.69 6.64 -9.38
N LEU A 46 -12.88 7.85 -8.84
CA LEU A 46 -11.89 8.53 -7.99
C LEU A 46 -11.68 7.80 -6.64
N GLY A 47 -12.72 7.19 -6.08
CA GLY A 47 -12.63 6.42 -4.84
C GLY A 47 -11.72 5.21 -5.00
N ILE A 48 -11.83 4.52 -6.15
CA ILE A 48 -11.01 3.35 -6.48
C ILE A 48 -9.53 3.73 -6.58
N VAL A 49 -9.20 4.85 -7.24
CA VAL A 49 -7.81 5.30 -7.37
C VAL A 49 -7.24 5.74 -6.02
N LEU A 50 -8.04 6.42 -5.19
CA LEU A 50 -7.65 6.81 -3.83
C LEU A 50 -7.39 5.60 -2.93
N ASP A 51 -8.24 4.59 -3.01
CA ASP A 51 -8.08 3.34 -2.27
C ASP A 51 -6.76 2.65 -2.62
N ASP A 52 -6.48 2.55 -3.93
CA ASP A 52 -5.24 2.00 -4.49
C ASP A 52 -4.01 2.79 -3.97
N LEU A 53 -4.07 4.12 -3.95
CA LEU A 53 -3.00 4.98 -3.42
C LEU A 53 -2.76 4.78 -1.91
N VAL A 54 -3.83 4.67 -1.12
CA VAL A 54 -3.76 4.48 0.34
C VAL A 54 -3.21 3.10 0.69
N ALA A 55 -3.66 2.05 0.02
CA ALA A 55 -3.07 0.72 0.14
C ALA A 55 -1.57 0.72 -0.18
N GLY A 56 -1.17 1.50 -1.21
CA GLY A 56 0.22 1.74 -1.55
C GLY A 56 1.03 2.39 -0.43
N ALA A 57 0.51 3.45 0.18
CA ALA A 57 1.18 4.17 1.27
C ALA A 57 1.33 3.30 2.53
N LEU A 58 0.31 2.52 2.89
CA LEU A 58 0.38 1.60 4.04
C LEU A 58 1.40 0.49 3.80
N ALA A 59 1.41 -0.11 2.60
CA ALA A 59 2.41 -1.10 2.22
C ALA A 59 3.83 -0.53 2.32
N LEU A 60 4.04 0.71 1.87
CA LEU A 60 5.33 1.39 1.96
C LEU A 60 5.79 1.50 3.41
N VAL A 61 4.94 2.01 4.30
CA VAL A 61 5.29 2.22 5.73
C VAL A 61 5.64 0.90 6.40
N VAL A 62 4.85 -0.15 6.17
CA VAL A 62 5.07 -1.46 6.79
C VAL A 62 6.34 -2.11 6.29
N VAL A 63 6.55 -2.16 4.97
CA VAL A 63 7.74 -2.80 4.41
C VAL A 63 9.00 -1.99 4.72
N ARG A 64 8.92 -0.66 4.71
CA ARG A 64 10.02 0.19 5.15
C ARG A 64 10.34 -0.04 6.63
N GLY A 65 9.34 -0.16 7.49
CA GLY A 65 9.52 -0.48 8.91
C GLY A 65 10.20 -1.84 9.12
N ILE A 66 9.74 -2.88 8.41
CA ILE A 66 10.35 -4.22 8.45
C ILE A 66 11.82 -4.15 8.01
N LEU A 67 12.11 -3.47 6.90
CA LEU A 67 13.48 -3.33 6.40
C LEU A 67 14.38 -2.49 7.31
N LEU A 68 13.82 -1.54 8.07
CA LEU A 68 14.56 -0.78 9.08
C LEU A 68 14.91 -1.64 10.30
N VAL A 69 14.03 -2.56 10.71
CA VAL A 69 14.28 -3.49 11.83
C VAL A 69 15.27 -4.59 11.45
N LEU A 70 15.28 -5.02 10.18
CA LEU A 70 16.18 -6.04 9.65
C LEU A 70 17.57 -5.52 9.26
N ARG A 71 17.80 -4.21 9.38
CA ARG A 71 19.08 -3.54 9.07
C ARG A 71 19.88 -3.24 10.32
#